data_AF-A0AAU9KY57-F1
#
_entry.id   AF-A0AAU9KY57-F1
#
_cell.length_a   1.000
_cell.length_b   1.000
_cell.length_c   1.000
_cell.angle_alpha   90.00
_cell.angle_beta   90.00
_cell.angle_gamma   90.00
#
_symmetry.space_group_name_H-M   'P 1'
#
loop_
_entity.id
_entity.type
_entity.pdbx_description
1 polymer ?
#
loop_
_entity_poly.entity_id
_entity_poly.type
_entity_poly.pdbx_seq_one_letter_code
_entity_poly.pdbx_strand_id
1 'polypeptide(L)'
;MLRAQVHRDADIEIQEDIITTIEAPLSSITNHQKKEEILARKEEEFLWLLVLAAVAECVTTCFMPRYTVHNWKLSVDGTALNWIGSFLDGLSCGYEEFMVNDREMSLASLQFRSAFLGVFTSYSFMIDHAGDLSNSSFAAGPLYVCASIGGGCGCFYLGKQAATALWTHPVAAKVSQMLGTVKNKPTLLVSLITFVGVTMLRAALGAHGFVRDPNDPHFIGPLHVADGEELMLGMLMSCSAVLLSNYICEFFPRQPSQLRTARSISGGPFIDWGCLCCNLLASVLAGFTYQLSRISQIGVTNNLLALKFVSSFCGSLSAFSGAVSIISRLWLAGNRHSAMWNLSLQLLVGLVCVPYLYKHDAT
;
A
#
# COMPACT_ATOMS: atom_id res chain seq x y z
N MET A 1 -9.14 3.51 -19.55
CA MET A 1 -9.30 4.59 -18.54
C MET A 1 -8.43 4.18 -17.38
N LEU A 2 -7.56 5.08 -16.88
CA LEU A 2 -6.34 4.93 -16.04
C LEU A 2 -5.11 5.45 -16.81
N ARG A 3 -4.52 6.55 -16.33
CA ARG A 3 -3.45 7.32 -16.97
C ARG A 3 -2.37 7.64 -15.93
N ALA A 4 -1.28 6.88 -15.94
CA ALA A 4 0.00 7.38 -15.48
C ALA A 4 0.51 8.45 -16.48
N GLN A 5 0.27 9.73 -16.20
CA GLN A 5 0.99 10.80 -16.87
C GLN A 5 2.34 11.00 -16.18
N VAL A 6 3.40 10.57 -16.85
CA VAL A 6 4.78 11.03 -16.67
C VAL A 6 4.84 12.53 -16.98
N HIS A 7 5.63 13.29 -16.22
CA HIS A 7 5.91 14.70 -16.49
C HIS A 7 6.34 14.89 -17.95
N ARG A 8 5.66 15.79 -18.65
CA ARG A 8 6.27 16.54 -19.74
C ARG A 8 5.88 17.98 -19.51
N ASP A 9 6.88 18.79 -19.22
CA ASP A 9 6.77 20.24 -19.11
C ASP A 9 5.92 20.78 -20.27
N ALA A 10 4.83 21.46 -19.91
CA ALA A 10 4.06 22.27 -20.83
C ALA A 10 4.40 23.74 -20.61
N ASP A 11 5.71 24.04 -20.60
CA ASP A 11 6.23 25.34 -21.02
C ASP A 11 6.54 25.23 -22.52
N ILE A 12 5.48 25.17 -23.34
CA ILE A 12 5.58 25.53 -24.75
C ILE A 12 4.52 26.59 -24.96
N GLU A 13 5.01 27.82 -25.03
CA GLU A 13 4.29 29.01 -25.43
C GLU A 13 3.41 28.70 -26.64
N ILE A 14 2.15 29.10 -26.51
CA ILE A 14 1.21 29.20 -27.61
C ILE A 14 1.79 30.21 -28.59
N GLN A 15 2.34 29.72 -29.69
CA GLN A 15 2.49 30.51 -30.91
C GLN A 15 1.96 29.68 -32.06
N GLU A 16 0.64 29.75 -32.22
CA GLU A 16 0.00 29.54 -33.51
C GLU A 16 0.57 30.55 -34.50
N ASP A 17 1.18 30.08 -35.58
CA ASP A 17 0.94 30.63 -36.92
C ASP A 17 1.52 29.72 -38.02
N ILE A 18 0.58 29.17 -38.80
CA ILE A 18 0.56 29.12 -40.28
C ILE A 18 1.87 28.67 -40.98
N ILE A 19 1.85 27.47 -41.57
CA ILE A 19 2.06 27.24 -43.02
C ILE A 19 1.52 25.83 -43.35
N THR A 20 0.45 25.82 -44.15
CA THR A 20 -0.04 24.68 -44.92
C THR A 20 1.03 24.18 -45.90
N THR A 21 1.07 22.88 -46.19
CA THR A 21 0.98 22.25 -47.53
C THR A 21 1.76 20.93 -47.61
N ILE A 22 1.03 19.82 -47.80
CA ILE A 22 1.39 18.55 -48.47
C ILE A 22 2.65 17.80 -47.97
N GLU A 23 2.44 16.83 -47.08
CA GLU A 23 3.10 15.51 -47.10
C GLU A 23 2.12 14.45 -46.58
N ALA A 24 1.98 13.35 -47.33
CA ALA A 24 1.06 12.24 -47.07
C ALA A 24 1.62 11.25 -46.01
N PRO A 25 1.08 10.03 -45.90
CA PRO A 25 0.49 9.37 -44.72
C PRO A 25 1.49 8.82 -43.67
N LEU A 26 2.65 9.43 -43.49
CA LEU A 26 3.68 8.95 -42.55
C LEU A 26 3.37 9.31 -41.09
N SER A 27 2.58 10.37 -40.86
CA SER A 27 2.19 10.82 -39.52
C SER A 27 1.16 9.92 -38.84
N SER A 28 0.36 9.15 -39.60
CA SER A 28 -0.63 8.22 -39.05
C SER A 28 0.01 6.92 -38.55
N ILE A 29 1.06 6.43 -39.23
CA ILE A 29 1.81 5.22 -38.84
C ILE A 29 2.62 5.48 -37.57
N THR A 30 3.31 6.63 -37.49
CA THR A 30 4.06 7.03 -36.29
C THR A 30 3.15 7.27 -35.09
N ASN A 31 1.93 7.80 -35.31
CA ASN A 31 0.93 7.95 -34.24
C ASN A 31 0.33 6.60 -33.80
N HIS A 32 0.17 5.63 -34.70
CA HIS A 32 -0.28 4.28 -34.35
C HIS A 32 0.76 3.51 -33.53
N GLN A 33 2.02 3.49 -33.96
CA GLN A 33 3.11 2.84 -33.22
C GLN A 33 3.30 3.47 -31.83
N LYS A 34 3.25 4.81 -31.74
CA LYS A 34 3.36 5.51 -30.46
C LYS A 34 2.16 5.22 -29.54
N LYS A 35 0.97 5.02 -30.09
CA LYS A 35 -0.22 4.62 -29.33
C LYS A 35 -0.12 3.17 -28.85
N GLU A 36 0.43 2.26 -29.65
CA GLU A 36 0.70 0.87 -29.28
C GLU A 36 1.77 0.76 -28.19
N GLU A 37 2.87 1.51 -28.30
CA GLU A 37 3.90 1.58 -27.26
C GLU A 37 3.36 2.12 -25.93
N ILE A 38 2.51 3.16 -26.00
CA ILE A 38 1.84 3.71 -24.81
C ILE A 38 0.86 2.70 -24.21
N LEU A 39 0.19 1.89 -25.04
CA LEU A 39 -0.73 0.85 -24.56
C LEU A 39 0.03 -0.30 -23.90
N ALA A 40 1.09 -0.79 -24.55
CA ALA A 40 1.94 -1.86 -24.02
C ALA A 40 2.59 -1.47 -22.68
N ARG A 41 3.08 -0.23 -22.55
CA ARG A 41 3.61 0.27 -21.26
C ARG A 41 2.55 0.29 -20.16
N LYS A 42 1.31 0.64 -20.49
CA LYS A 42 0.21 0.64 -19.51
C LYS A 42 -0.20 -0.76 -19.07
N GLU A 43 -0.22 -1.69 -20.00
CA GLU A 43 -0.49 -3.10 -19.70
C GLU A 43 0.60 -3.66 -18.78
N GLU A 44 1.86 -3.31 -19.04
CA GLU A 44 2.98 -3.68 -18.18
C GLU A 44 2.85 -3.05 -16.77
N GLU A 45 2.56 -1.76 -16.68
CA GLU A 45 2.33 -1.07 -15.40
C GLU A 45 1.21 -1.72 -14.58
N PHE A 46 0.10 -2.02 -15.24
CA PHE A 46 -1.06 -2.68 -14.62
C PHE A 46 -0.70 -4.08 -14.13
N LEU A 47 0.00 -4.86 -14.95
CA LEU A 47 0.44 -6.20 -14.60
C LEU A 47 1.37 -6.19 -13.37
N TRP A 48 2.29 -5.24 -13.29
CA TRP A 48 3.17 -5.10 -12.13
C TRP A 48 2.41 -4.80 -10.85
N LEU A 49 1.42 -3.90 -10.89
CA LEU A 49 0.58 -3.61 -9.73
C LEU A 49 -0.16 -4.86 -9.25
N LEU A 50 -0.77 -5.61 -10.17
CA LEU A 50 -1.50 -6.83 -9.83
C LEU A 50 -0.59 -7.92 -9.26
N VAL A 51 0.56 -8.16 -9.90
CA VAL A 51 1.51 -9.19 -9.44
C VAL A 51 2.07 -8.82 -8.07
N LEU A 52 2.45 -7.56 -7.85
CA LEU A 52 2.95 -7.12 -6.55
C LEU A 52 1.89 -7.21 -5.44
N ALA A 53 0.64 -6.87 -5.74
CA ALA A 53 -0.48 -7.03 -4.82
C ALA A 53 -0.72 -8.51 -4.47
N ALA A 54 -0.75 -9.40 -5.47
CA ALA A 54 -0.91 -10.82 -5.25
C ALA A 54 0.26 -11.45 -4.46
N VAL A 55 1.50 -11.05 -4.76
CA VAL A 55 2.68 -11.49 -4.00
C VAL A 55 2.58 -11.04 -2.54
N ALA A 56 2.17 -9.79 -2.29
CA ALA A 56 2.01 -9.28 -0.93
C ALA A 56 0.92 -10.04 -0.16
N GLU A 57 -0.21 -10.35 -0.79
CA GLU A 57 -1.26 -11.19 -0.20
C GLU A 57 -0.72 -12.60 0.12
N CYS A 58 0.00 -13.23 -0.80
CA CYS A 58 0.64 -14.52 -0.54
C CYS A 58 1.61 -14.44 0.65
N VAL A 59 2.44 -13.40 0.73
CA VAL A 59 3.41 -13.22 1.81
C VAL A 59 2.72 -13.03 3.15
N THR A 60 1.74 -12.12 3.22
CA THR A 60 1.02 -11.80 4.44
C THR A 60 0.19 -12.98 4.94
N THR A 61 -0.49 -13.68 4.04
CA THR A 61 -1.45 -14.73 4.41
C THR A 61 -0.82 -16.13 4.55
N CYS A 62 0.33 -16.43 3.91
CA CYS A 62 0.92 -17.77 3.95
C CYS A 62 2.26 -17.86 4.69
N PHE A 63 2.99 -16.74 4.80
CA PHE A 63 4.39 -16.77 5.25
C PHE A 63 4.68 -15.88 6.46
N MET A 64 3.70 -15.12 6.95
CA MET A 64 3.89 -14.33 8.16
C MET A 64 3.85 -15.22 9.41
N PRO A 65 4.89 -15.17 10.25
CA PRO A 65 4.87 -15.86 11.53
C PRO A 65 3.90 -15.16 12.49
N ARG A 66 3.30 -15.94 13.40
CA ARG A 66 2.44 -15.42 14.46
C ARG A 66 3.28 -14.80 15.57
N TYR A 67 3.23 -13.50 15.70
CA TYR A 67 3.75 -12.69 16.80
C TYR A 67 2.66 -12.48 17.86
N THR A 68 2.58 -13.44 18.78
CA THR A 68 1.73 -13.30 19.96
C THR A 68 2.56 -12.85 21.15
N VAL A 69 2.21 -11.71 21.75
CA VAL A 69 2.79 -11.33 23.05
C VAL A 69 2.07 -12.13 24.12
N HIS A 70 2.70 -13.25 24.49
CA HIS A 70 2.12 -14.31 25.33
C HIS A 70 1.52 -13.79 26.65
N ASN A 71 2.12 -12.75 27.23
CA ASN A 71 1.68 -12.19 28.50
C ASN A 71 0.38 -11.38 28.39
N TRP A 72 0.06 -10.83 27.22
CA TRP A 72 -1.06 -9.88 27.04
C TRP A 72 -2.17 -10.46 26.14
N LYS A 73 -1.97 -11.66 25.57
CA LYS A 73 -2.87 -12.28 24.57
C LYS A 73 -3.20 -11.36 23.38
N LEU A 74 -2.35 -10.38 23.11
CA LEU A 74 -2.49 -9.47 21.99
C LEU A 74 -1.78 -10.05 20.78
N SER A 75 -2.51 -10.21 19.68
CA SER A 75 -1.91 -10.41 18.36
C SER A 75 -1.27 -9.09 17.95
N VAL A 76 0.05 -9.10 17.72
CA VAL A 76 0.82 -7.93 17.27
C VAL A 76 1.15 -8.05 15.78
N ASP A 77 0.54 -9.03 15.09
CA ASP A 77 0.87 -9.41 13.72
C ASP A 77 0.69 -8.24 12.75
N GLY A 78 -0.49 -7.61 12.75
CA GLY A 78 -0.74 -6.45 11.90
C GLY A 78 0.05 -5.20 12.30
N THR A 79 0.37 -5.02 13.59
CA THR A 79 1.26 -3.92 14.02
C THR A 79 2.68 -4.13 13.50
N ALA A 80 3.18 -5.37 13.61
CA ALA A 80 4.49 -5.75 13.11
C ALA A 80 4.56 -5.59 11.58
N LEU A 81 3.53 -5.99 10.86
CA LEU A 81 3.40 -5.76 9.42
C LEU A 81 3.44 -4.27 9.07
N ASN A 82 2.68 -3.44 9.78
CA ASN A 82 2.69 -1.99 9.59
C ASN A 82 4.09 -1.38 9.81
N TRP A 83 4.82 -1.84 10.83
CA TRP A 83 6.18 -1.39 11.12
C TRP A 83 7.21 -1.89 10.11
N ILE A 84 7.16 -3.17 9.75
CA ILE A 84 8.04 -3.77 8.73
C ILE A 84 7.79 -3.11 7.38
N GLY A 85 6.53 -2.92 7.00
CA GLY A 85 6.17 -2.23 5.76
C GLY A 85 6.69 -0.79 5.72
N SER A 86 6.52 -0.05 6.82
CA SER A 86 7.09 1.31 6.94
C SER A 86 8.62 1.31 6.85
N PHE A 87 9.29 0.32 7.44
CA PHE A 87 10.74 0.14 7.31
C PHE A 87 11.16 -0.13 5.86
N LEU A 88 10.45 -1.02 5.15
CA LEU A 88 10.71 -1.31 3.73
C LEU A 88 10.46 -0.10 2.84
N ASP A 89 9.45 0.73 3.14
CA ASP A 89 9.21 2.00 2.45
C ASP A 89 10.39 2.97 2.67
N GLY A 90 10.85 3.10 3.91
CA GLY A 90 12.02 3.90 4.26
C GLY A 90 13.29 3.44 3.54
N LEU A 91 13.51 2.12 3.47
CA LEU A 91 14.62 1.51 2.75
C LEU A 91 14.55 1.82 1.24
N SER A 92 13.38 1.67 0.64
CA SER A 92 13.14 1.99 -0.78
C SER A 92 13.37 3.48 -1.06
N CYS A 93 12.84 4.37 -0.22
CA CYS A 93 13.08 5.81 -0.34
C CYS A 93 14.56 6.17 -0.21
N GLY A 94 15.26 5.59 0.77
CA GLY A 94 16.69 5.82 0.97
C GLY A 94 17.54 5.30 -0.19
N TYR A 95 17.14 4.19 -0.82
CA TYR A 95 17.78 3.66 -2.02
C TYR A 95 17.64 4.62 -3.21
N GLU A 96 16.43 5.11 -3.48
CA GLU A 96 16.14 6.03 -4.58
C GLU A 96 16.90 7.36 -4.43
N GLU A 97 16.92 7.93 -3.22
CA GLU A 97 17.65 9.17 -2.92
C GLU A 97 19.17 9.03 -3.18
N PHE A 98 19.75 7.84 -2.95
CA PHE A 98 21.19 7.61 -3.13
C PHE A 98 21.57 7.27 -4.58
N MET A 99 20.73 6.54 -5.31
CA MET A 99 21.07 6.00 -6.63
C MET A 99 20.63 6.87 -7.82
N VAL A 100 19.53 7.63 -7.69
CA VAL A 100 18.85 8.25 -8.85
C VAL A 100 19.13 9.75 -8.99
N ASN A 101 19.91 10.36 -8.08
CA ASN A 101 20.29 11.79 -8.15
C ASN A 101 19.10 12.73 -8.45
N ASP A 102 18.11 12.75 -7.54
CA ASP A 102 17.02 13.74 -7.46
C ASP A 102 16.07 13.88 -8.68
N ARG A 103 16.17 13.01 -9.70
CA ARG A 103 15.30 13.09 -10.89
C ARG A 103 14.27 11.97 -10.91
N GLU A 104 13.17 12.24 -10.23
CA GLU A 104 11.93 11.45 -10.21
C GLU A 104 12.06 10.05 -9.60
N MET A 105 11.01 9.65 -8.87
CA MET A 105 10.96 8.33 -8.25
C MET A 105 10.80 7.26 -9.34
N SER A 106 11.58 6.19 -9.30
CA SER A 106 11.46 5.13 -10.29
C SER A 106 10.04 4.53 -10.30
N LEU A 107 9.56 4.17 -11.49
CA LEU A 107 8.25 3.52 -11.67
C LEU A 107 8.12 2.26 -10.82
N ALA A 108 9.21 1.48 -10.72
CA ALA A 108 9.26 0.26 -9.91
C ALA A 108 9.10 0.56 -8.41
N SER A 109 9.73 1.64 -7.92
CA SER A 109 9.56 2.06 -6.53
C SER A 109 8.14 2.56 -6.24
N LEU A 110 7.53 3.27 -7.19
CA LEU A 110 6.14 3.70 -7.09
C LEU A 110 5.18 2.49 -7.02
N GLN A 111 5.35 1.51 -7.90
CA GLN A 111 4.55 0.27 -7.93
C GLN A 111 4.75 -0.58 -6.68
N PHE A 112 5.99 -0.71 -6.20
CA PHE A 112 6.27 -1.41 -4.95
C PHE A 112 5.56 -0.76 -3.76
N ARG A 113 5.59 0.58 -3.68
CA ARG A 113 4.96 1.32 -2.58
C ARG A 113 3.44 1.32 -2.67
N SER A 114 2.87 1.45 -3.86
CA SER A 114 1.41 1.51 -4.02
C SER A 114 0.74 0.14 -3.98
N ALA A 115 1.36 -0.89 -4.55
CA ALA A 115 0.79 -2.24 -4.58
C ALA A 115 1.30 -3.12 -3.44
N PHE A 116 2.59 -3.44 -3.42
CA PHE A 116 3.11 -4.39 -2.43
C PHE A 116 2.94 -3.86 -1.01
N LEU A 117 3.43 -2.66 -0.71
CA LEU A 117 3.31 -2.06 0.63
C LEU A 117 1.88 -1.62 0.96
N GLY A 118 1.07 -1.31 -0.04
CA GLY A 118 -0.37 -1.05 0.12
C GLY A 118 -1.10 -2.26 0.68
N VAL A 119 -0.83 -3.46 0.15
CA VAL A 119 -1.41 -4.72 0.66
C VAL A 119 -0.73 -5.17 1.97
N PHE A 120 0.59 -4.98 2.07
CA PHE A 120 1.38 -5.43 3.22
C PHE A 120 1.06 -4.69 4.52
N THR A 121 0.57 -3.45 4.43
CA THR A 121 0.22 -2.62 5.58
C THR A 121 -1.28 -2.34 5.61
N SER A 122 -1.86 -2.15 6.78
CA SER A 122 -3.30 -1.92 6.93
C SER A 122 -3.62 -0.90 8.02
N TYR A 123 -4.21 0.21 7.60
CA TYR A 123 -4.70 1.28 8.47
C TYR A 123 -6.03 0.88 9.12
N SER A 124 -6.93 0.25 8.36
CA SER A 124 -8.23 -0.21 8.84
C SER A 124 -8.07 -1.28 9.93
N PHE A 125 -7.11 -2.21 9.76
CA PHE A 125 -6.78 -3.19 10.80
C PHE A 125 -6.21 -2.52 12.06
N MET A 126 -5.36 -1.50 11.93
CA MET A 126 -4.87 -0.76 13.09
C MET A 126 -6.04 -0.16 13.88
N ILE A 127 -7.05 0.41 13.21
CA ILE A 127 -8.20 0.96 13.92
C ILE A 127 -9.09 -0.13 14.51
N ASP A 128 -9.29 -1.25 13.81
CA ASP A 128 -10.04 -2.40 14.34
C ASP A 128 -9.39 -2.91 15.65
N HIS A 129 -8.08 -3.13 15.63
CA HIS A 129 -7.33 -3.53 16.82
C HIS A 129 -7.37 -2.49 17.94
N ALA A 130 -7.37 -1.19 17.59
CA ALA A 130 -7.57 -0.11 18.56
C ALA A 130 -8.97 -0.16 19.20
N GLY A 131 -9.99 -0.52 18.43
CA GLY A 131 -11.35 -0.79 18.92
C GLY A 131 -11.37 -1.92 19.92
N ASP A 132 -10.75 -3.06 19.58
CA ASP A 132 -10.64 -4.22 20.47
C ASP A 132 -9.89 -3.87 21.77
N LEU A 133 -8.80 -3.09 21.70
CA LEU A 133 -8.07 -2.62 22.87
C LEU A 133 -8.89 -1.68 23.75
N SER A 134 -9.74 -0.85 23.15
CA SER A 134 -10.61 0.10 23.87
C SER A 134 -11.63 -0.60 24.77
N ASN A 135 -11.97 -1.87 24.48
CA ASN A 135 -12.80 -2.70 25.38
C ASN A 135 -12.14 -2.93 26.74
N SER A 136 -10.81 -3.08 26.76
CA SER A 136 -10.06 -3.35 27.98
C SER A 136 -9.77 -2.10 28.80
N SER A 137 -9.56 -0.97 28.11
CA SER A 137 -9.31 0.34 28.71
C SER A 137 -9.59 1.43 27.69
N PHE A 138 -10.39 2.42 28.06
CA PHE A 138 -10.75 3.56 27.20
C PHE A 138 -9.52 4.27 26.60
N ALA A 139 -8.41 4.32 27.34
CA ALA A 139 -7.18 4.97 26.88
C ALA A 139 -6.32 4.08 25.96
N ALA A 140 -6.49 2.76 25.99
CA ALA A 140 -5.59 1.83 25.29
C ALA A 140 -5.69 1.95 23.77
N GLY A 141 -6.89 2.07 23.20
CA GLY A 141 -7.08 2.24 21.76
C GLY A 141 -6.43 3.51 21.21
N PRO A 142 -6.74 4.70 21.75
CA PRO A 142 -6.09 5.95 21.35
C PRO A 142 -4.56 5.90 21.46
N LEU A 143 -4.03 5.36 22.57
CA LEU A 143 -2.59 5.20 22.74
C LEU A 143 -1.99 4.24 21.71
N TYR A 144 -2.69 3.16 21.36
CA TYR A 144 -2.25 2.21 20.35
C TYR A 144 -2.22 2.83 18.95
N VAL A 145 -3.20 3.65 18.57
CA VAL A 145 -3.18 4.39 17.29
C VAL A 145 -1.97 5.32 17.23
N CYS A 146 -1.71 6.09 18.30
CA CYS A 146 -0.53 6.94 18.39
C CYS A 146 0.78 6.13 18.30
N ALA A 147 0.88 5.03 19.04
CA ALA A 147 2.05 4.16 19.05
C ALA A 147 2.28 3.48 17.69
N SER A 148 1.22 3.10 16.98
CA SER A 148 1.31 2.45 15.67
C SER A 148 1.84 3.40 14.61
N ILE A 149 1.27 4.61 14.51
CA ILE A 149 1.73 5.63 13.54
C ILE A 149 3.13 6.14 13.92
N GLY A 150 3.37 6.43 15.20
CA GLY A 150 4.68 6.87 15.70
C GLY A 150 5.76 5.82 15.50
N GLY A 151 5.47 4.57 15.82
CA GLY A 151 6.34 3.42 15.57
C GLY A 151 6.62 3.22 14.09
N GLY A 152 5.59 3.35 13.23
CA GLY A 152 5.75 3.36 11.77
C GLY A 152 6.73 4.44 11.30
N CYS A 153 6.59 5.68 11.79
CA CYS A 153 7.52 6.77 11.45
C CYS A 153 8.95 6.47 11.91
N GLY A 154 9.12 5.89 13.10
CA GLY A 154 10.42 5.43 13.60
C GLY A 154 11.04 4.34 12.72
N CYS A 155 10.25 3.32 12.37
CA CYS A 155 10.67 2.23 11.48
C CYS A 155 11.04 2.73 10.07
N PHE A 156 10.26 3.68 9.53
CA PHE A 156 10.59 4.34 8.26
C PHE A 156 11.95 5.04 8.33
N TYR A 157 12.20 5.80 9.40
CA TYR A 157 13.49 6.48 9.59
C TYR A 157 14.66 5.48 9.68
N LEU A 158 14.48 4.39 10.43
CA LEU A 158 15.47 3.31 10.53
C LEU A 158 15.73 2.63 9.18
N GLY A 159 14.68 2.38 8.38
CA GLY A 159 14.81 1.83 7.03
C GLY A 159 15.62 2.74 6.13
N LYS A 160 15.34 4.04 6.17
CA LYS A 160 16.10 5.04 5.42
C LYS A 160 17.57 5.09 5.85
N GLN A 161 17.84 5.06 7.15
CA GLN A 161 19.22 4.98 7.66
C GLN A 161 19.91 3.69 7.23
N ALA A 162 19.23 2.54 7.30
CA ALA A 162 19.77 1.26 6.87
C ALA A 162 20.17 1.27 5.39
N ALA A 163 19.36 1.88 4.52
CA ALA A 163 19.73 2.08 3.11
C ALA A 163 21.03 2.89 3.00
N THR A 164 21.12 4.04 3.67
CA THR A 164 22.33 4.88 3.62
C THR A 164 23.56 4.13 4.13
N ALA A 165 23.43 3.39 5.24
CA ALA A 165 24.53 2.61 5.82
C ALA A 165 24.98 1.48 4.89
N LEU A 166 24.03 0.73 4.31
CA LEU A 166 24.31 -0.36 3.38
C LEU A 166 25.13 0.14 2.18
N TRP A 167 24.82 1.32 1.65
CA TRP A 167 25.50 1.87 0.48
C TRP A 167 26.82 2.59 0.76
N THR A 168 27.02 3.09 1.97
CA THR A 168 28.36 3.54 2.41
C THR A 168 29.35 2.38 2.55
N HIS A 169 28.88 1.13 2.60
CA HIS A 169 29.74 -0.04 2.74
C HIS A 169 30.28 -0.51 1.36
N PRO A 170 31.61 -0.53 1.15
CA PRO A 170 32.22 -0.79 -0.16
C PRO A 170 31.93 -2.19 -0.73
N VAL A 171 31.57 -3.15 0.15
CA VAL A 171 31.21 -4.52 -0.26
C VAL A 171 29.81 -4.57 -0.88
N ALA A 172 28.85 -3.79 -0.38
CA ALA A 172 27.47 -3.81 -0.89
C ALA A 172 27.37 -3.19 -2.29
N ALA A 173 28.15 -2.15 -2.55
CA ALA A 173 28.30 -1.55 -3.89
C ALA A 173 28.89 -2.55 -4.92
N LYS A 174 29.77 -3.46 -4.49
CA LYS A 174 30.29 -4.54 -5.34
C LYS A 174 29.25 -5.62 -5.61
N VAL A 175 28.43 -5.98 -4.62
CA VAL A 175 27.36 -6.97 -4.77
C VAL A 175 26.25 -6.48 -5.71
N SER A 176 25.90 -5.19 -5.67
CA SER A 176 24.91 -4.63 -6.61
C SER A 176 25.42 -4.61 -8.06
N GLN A 177 26.70 -4.26 -8.29
CA GLN A 177 27.34 -4.37 -9.61
C GLN A 177 27.39 -5.82 -10.13
N MET A 178 27.64 -6.79 -9.25
CA MET A 178 27.61 -8.22 -9.61
C MET A 178 26.20 -8.74 -9.89
N LEU A 179 25.17 -8.23 -9.20
CA LEU A 179 23.79 -8.61 -9.47
C LEU A 179 23.32 -8.17 -10.87
N GLY A 180 23.84 -7.03 -11.36
CA GLY A 180 23.55 -6.49 -12.69
C GLY A 180 24.22 -7.23 -13.85
N THR A 181 25.20 -8.10 -13.60
CA THR A 181 25.97 -8.81 -14.65
C THR A 181 25.42 -10.20 -15.00
N VAL A 182 24.37 -10.67 -14.32
CA VAL A 182 23.79 -12.01 -14.57
C VAL A 182 22.82 -11.97 -15.75
N LYS A 183 23.33 -12.29 -16.93
CA LYS A 183 22.68 -12.15 -18.25
C LYS A 183 21.51 -13.11 -18.55
N ASN A 184 21.27 -14.13 -17.70
CA ASN A 184 20.29 -15.21 -17.95
C ASN A 184 19.31 -15.41 -16.79
N LYS A 185 18.75 -14.35 -16.21
CA LYS A 185 17.68 -14.52 -15.21
C LYS A 185 16.31 -14.55 -15.90
N PRO A 186 15.37 -15.43 -15.48
CA PRO A 186 13.96 -15.19 -15.80
C PRO A 186 13.64 -13.76 -15.38
N THR A 187 12.83 -13.05 -16.17
CA THR A 187 12.42 -11.69 -15.78
C THR A 187 11.82 -11.77 -14.38
N LEU A 188 12.11 -10.78 -13.52
CA LEU A 188 11.61 -10.73 -12.14
C LEU A 188 10.10 -11.03 -12.10
N LEU A 189 9.37 -10.51 -13.08
CA LEU A 189 7.96 -10.79 -13.32
C LEU A 189 7.62 -12.29 -13.42
N VAL A 190 8.36 -13.07 -14.23
CA VAL A 190 8.16 -14.53 -14.34
C VAL A 190 8.40 -15.21 -13.01
N SER A 191 9.43 -14.80 -12.27
CA SER A 191 9.72 -15.34 -10.93
C SER A 191 8.58 -15.06 -9.95
N LEU A 192 8.02 -13.86 -9.97
CA LEU A 192 6.90 -13.47 -9.11
C LEU A 192 5.61 -14.19 -9.48
N ILE A 193 5.30 -14.32 -10.77
CA ILE A 193 4.14 -15.09 -11.25
C ILE A 193 4.27 -16.56 -10.86
N THR A 194 5.47 -17.14 -11.01
CA THR A 194 5.73 -18.51 -10.58
C THR A 194 5.59 -18.66 -9.07
N PHE A 195 6.08 -17.69 -8.29
CA PHE A 195 5.89 -17.67 -6.84
C PHE A 195 4.41 -17.68 -6.45
N VAL A 196 3.59 -16.81 -7.06
CA VAL A 196 2.13 -16.76 -6.81
C VAL A 196 1.49 -18.08 -7.21
N GLY A 197 1.81 -18.62 -8.39
CA GLY A 197 1.27 -19.88 -8.88
C GLY A 197 1.61 -21.08 -7.98
N VAL A 198 2.87 -21.19 -7.55
CA VAL A 198 3.32 -22.25 -6.63
C VAL A 198 2.66 -22.10 -5.25
N THR A 199 2.53 -20.88 -4.74
CA THR A 199 1.87 -20.63 -3.45
C THR A 199 0.39 -21.00 -3.51
N MET A 200 -0.30 -20.61 -4.59
CA MET A 200 -1.70 -20.97 -4.83
C MET A 200 -1.89 -22.48 -4.97
N LEU A 201 -1.00 -23.17 -5.70
CA LEU A 201 -1.04 -24.63 -5.82
C LEU A 201 -0.85 -25.30 -4.47
N ARG A 202 0.07 -24.79 -3.65
CA ARG A 202 0.29 -25.26 -2.28
C ARG A 202 -0.93 -25.00 -1.38
N ALA A 203 -1.60 -23.86 -1.52
CA ALA A 203 -2.83 -23.58 -0.77
C ALA A 203 -3.98 -24.49 -1.20
N ALA A 204 -4.11 -24.78 -2.49
CA ALA A 204 -5.18 -25.63 -3.01
C ALA A 204 -5.00 -27.12 -2.70
N LEU A 205 -3.76 -27.62 -2.71
CA LEU A 205 -3.45 -29.06 -2.60
C LEU A 205 -2.71 -29.45 -1.32
N GLY A 206 -2.27 -28.47 -0.52
CA GLY A 206 -1.46 -28.69 0.68
C GLY A 206 -2.28 -29.06 1.92
N ALA A 207 -1.57 -29.19 3.04
CA ALA A 207 -2.21 -29.41 4.33
C ALA A 207 -3.02 -28.18 4.76
N HIS A 208 -4.18 -28.42 5.37
CA HIS A 208 -5.06 -27.38 5.89
C HIS A 208 -4.35 -26.44 6.88
N GLY A 209 -4.75 -25.17 6.86
CA GLY A 209 -4.22 -24.14 7.75
C GLY A 209 -2.84 -23.63 7.31
N PHE A 210 -2.52 -23.75 6.02
CA PHE A 210 -1.42 -23.06 5.36
C PHE A 210 -1.76 -21.58 5.14
N VAL A 211 -3.01 -21.28 4.80
CA VAL A 211 -3.53 -19.92 4.64
C VAL A 211 -4.06 -19.44 5.99
N ARG A 212 -3.55 -18.28 6.44
CA ARG A 212 -3.87 -17.66 7.73
C ARG A 212 -3.80 -16.15 7.57
N ASP A 213 -4.91 -15.45 7.75
CA ASP A 213 -4.86 -13.99 7.67
C ASP A 213 -4.37 -13.41 9.01
N PRO A 214 -3.23 -12.72 9.06
CA PRO A 214 -2.80 -12.02 10.27
C PRO A 214 -3.76 -10.87 10.63
N ASN A 215 -4.55 -10.40 9.66
CA ASN A 215 -5.56 -9.37 9.85
C ASN A 215 -6.96 -9.96 10.11
N ASP A 216 -7.08 -11.26 10.40
CA ASP A 216 -8.38 -11.94 10.56
C ASP A 216 -9.25 -11.26 11.62
N PRO A 217 -10.39 -10.68 11.22
CA PRO A 217 -11.37 -10.18 12.16
C PRO A 217 -11.97 -11.35 12.94
N HIS A 218 -11.84 -11.35 14.27
CA HIS A 218 -12.25 -12.47 15.11
C HIS A 218 -13.79 -12.64 15.22
N PHE A 219 -14.59 -11.78 14.57
CA PHE A 219 -16.05 -11.74 14.74
C PHE A 219 -16.83 -12.81 13.95
N ILE A 220 -16.21 -13.46 12.95
CA ILE A 220 -16.92 -14.47 12.12
C ILE A 220 -16.76 -15.90 12.67
N GLY A 221 -15.95 -16.10 13.72
CA GLY A 221 -15.68 -17.43 14.27
C GLY A 221 -14.88 -18.33 13.31
N PRO A 222 -14.63 -19.60 13.66
CA PRO A 222 -13.88 -20.50 12.81
C PRO A 222 -14.68 -20.86 11.56
N LEU A 223 -14.26 -20.30 10.42
CA LEU A 223 -14.73 -20.69 9.09
C LEU A 223 -13.88 -21.85 8.56
N HIS A 224 -14.51 -22.98 8.24
CA HIS A 224 -13.84 -24.04 7.50
C HIS A 224 -14.07 -23.82 6.00
N VAL A 225 -13.12 -23.13 5.36
CA VAL A 225 -13.06 -22.99 3.90
C VAL A 225 -11.77 -23.61 3.39
N ALA A 226 -11.74 -24.00 2.11
CA ALA A 226 -10.52 -24.45 1.48
C ALA A 226 -9.52 -23.29 1.40
N ASP A 227 -8.31 -23.48 1.93
CA ASP A 227 -7.19 -22.53 1.91
C ASP A 227 -6.99 -21.89 0.52
N GLY A 228 -7.10 -22.68 -0.56
CA GLY A 228 -7.01 -22.17 -1.93
C GLY A 228 -8.08 -21.11 -2.27
N GLU A 229 -9.35 -21.37 -1.92
CA GLU A 229 -10.45 -20.43 -2.18
C GLU A 229 -10.26 -19.14 -1.38
N GLU A 230 -9.84 -19.27 -0.12
CA GLU A 230 -9.55 -18.16 0.76
C GLU A 230 -8.44 -17.26 0.20
N LEU A 231 -7.31 -17.86 -0.23
CA LEU A 231 -6.17 -17.12 -0.78
C LEU A 231 -6.52 -16.48 -2.13
N MET A 232 -7.24 -17.18 -3.00
CA MET A 232 -7.68 -16.64 -4.29
C MET A 232 -8.58 -15.43 -4.10
N LEU A 233 -9.55 -15.51 -3.19
CA LEU A 233 -10.43 -14.40 -2.88
C LEU A 233 -9.66 -13.22 -2.30
N GLY A 234 -8.74 -13.47 -1.37
CA GLY A 234 -7.84 -12.46 -0.82
C GLY A 234 -7.05 -11.73 -1.91
N MET A 235 -6.44 -12.47 -2.84
CA MET A 235 -5.69 -11.89 -3.95
C MET A 235 -6.56 -11.00 -4.85
N LEU A 236 -7.78 -11.45 -5.18
CA LEU A 236 -8.72 -10.68 -6.00
C LEU A 236 -9.16 -9.39 -5.29
N MET A 237 -9.44 -9.48 -3.99
CA MET A 237 -9.81 -8.34 -3.15
C MET A 237 -8.68 -7.32 -3.05
N SER A 238 -7.46 -7.78 -2.78
CA SER A 238 -6.27 -6.93 -2.67
C SER A 238 -5.92 -6.26 -4.00
N CYS A 239 -5.99 -7.00 -5.11
CA CYS A 239 -5.80 -6.43 -6.45
C CYS A 239 -6.83 -5.33 -6.75
N SER A 240 -8.11 -5.59 -6.50
CA SER A 240 -9.19 -4.64 -6.74
C SER A 240 -9.03 -3.38 -5.89
N ALA A 241 -8.67 -3.55 -4.62
CA ALA A 241 -8.44 -2.48 -3.68
C ALA A 241 -7.24 -1.59 -4.07
N VAL A 242 -6.13 -2.18 -4.53
CA VAL A 242 -4.97 -1.43 -5.04
C VAL A 242 -5.32 -0.60 -6.27
N LEU A 243 -6.15 -1.12 -7.17
CA LEU A 243 -6.63 -0.35 -8.32
C LEU A 243 -7.51 0.82 -7.88
N LEU A 244 -8.41 0.57 -6.91
CA LEU A 244 -9.28 1.61 -6.37
C LEU A 244 -8.50 2.68 -5.59
N SER A 245 -7.52 2.30 -4.77
CA SER A 245 -6.70 3.25 -4.01
C SER A 245 -5.88 4.15 -4.93
N ASN A 246 -5.27 3.58 -5.98
CA ASN A 246 -4.59 4.36 -7.01
C ASN A 246 -5.54 5.33 -7.72
N TYR A 247 -6.75 4.87 -8.07
CA TYR A 247 -7.77 5.72 -8.67
C TYR A 247 -8.21 6.87 -7.76
N ILE A 248 -8.41 6.61 -6.46
CA ILE A 248 -8.75 7.66 -5.48
C ILE A 248 -7.62 8.69 -5.38
N CYS A 249 -6.38 8.23 -5.28
CA CYS A 249 -5.21 9.09 -5.19
C CYS A 249 -5.03 9.97 -6.45
N GLU A 250 -5.49 9.53 -7.63
CA GLU A 250 -5.44 10.35 -8.86
C GLU A 250 -6.32 11.60 -8.81
N PHE A 251 -7.38 11.63 -7.99
CA PHE A 251 -8.23 12.82 -7.85
C PHE A 251 -7.57 13.97 -7.08
N PHE A 252 -6.48 13.69 -6.36
CA PHE A 252 -5.83 14.66 -5.49
C PHE A 252 -4.51 15.15 -6.07
N PRO A 253 -4.08 16.39 -5.73
CA PRO A 253 -2.81 16.91 -6.18
C PRO A 253 -1.66 15.98 -5.78
N ARG A 254 -0.81 15.63 -6.76
CA ARG A 254 0.34 14.79 -6.53
C ARG A 254 1.32 15.44 -5.56
N GLN A 255 2.10 14.59 -4.90
CA GLN A 255 3.20 15.02 -4.04
C GLN A 255 4.14 15.97 -4.81
N PRO A 256 4.41 17.18 -4.30
CA PRO A 256 5.31 18.12 -4.96
C PRO A 256 6.76 17.60 -4.94
N SER A 257 7.51 17.91 -6.00
CA SER A 257 8.92 17.53 -6.13
C SER A 257 9.79 18.09 -5.02
N GLN A 258 9.51 19.33 -4.57
CA GLN A 258 10.21 19.98 -3.47
C GLN A 258 9.40 19.92 -2.16
N LEU A 259 9.67 18.92 -1.33
CA LEU A 259 8.94 18.72 -0.06
C LEU A 259 9.17 19.83 0.97
N ARG A 260 10.37 20.45 0.96
CA ARG A 260 10.72 21.53 1.89
C ARG A 260 9.82 22.75 1.74
N THR A 261 9.43 23.07 0.51
CA THR A 261 8.62 24.24 0.15
C THR A 261 7.18 23.88 -0.18
N ALA A 262 6.81 22.60 -0.06
CA ALA A 262 5.47 22.08 -0.32
C ALA A 262 4.40 22.85 0.47
N ARG A 263 3.43 23.41 -0.27
CA ARG A 263 2.26 24.13 0.27
C ARG A 263 1.00 23.69 -0.46
N SER A 264 -0.13 23.86 0.20
CA SER A 264 -1.45 23.81 -0.43
C SER A 264 -1.59 24.91 -1.49
N ILE A 265 -2.52 24.73 -2.44
CA ILE A 265 -2.94 25.74 -3.42
C ILE A 265 -3.35 27.05 -2.73
N SER A 266 -3.94 26.96 -1.54
CA SER A 266 -4.32 28.12 -0.71
C SER A 266 -3.17 28.75 0.08
N GLY A 267 -1.92 28.29 -0.12
CA GLY A 267 -0.74 28.75 0.63
C GLY A 267 -0.56 28.12 2.02
N GLY A 268 -1.49 27.25 2.44
CA GLY A 268 -1.47 26.51 3.70
C GLY A 268 -0.53 25.28 3.72
N PRO A 269 -0.59 24.44 4.77
CA PRO A 269 0.18 23.20 4.85
C PRO A 269 -0.18 22.27 3.69
N PHE A 270 0.81 21.53 3.18
CA PHE A 270 0.53 20.46 2.23
C PHE A 270 -0.10 19.28 2.97
N ILE A 271 -1.22 18.78 2.47
CA ILE A 271 -1.96 17.64 3.01
C ILE A 271 -2.08 16.58 1.93
N ASP A 272 -1.71 15.34 2.25
CA ASP A 272 -1.91 14.18 1.38
C ASP A 272 -3.34 13.67 1.52
N TRP A 273 -4.23 14.29 0.74
CA TRP A 273 -5.64 13.96 0.71
C TRP A 273 -5.90 12.55 0.16
N GLY A 274 -5.07 12.05 -0.75
CA GLY A 274 -5.21 10.71 -1.31
C GLY A 274 -5.09 9.64 -0.22
N CYS A 275 -3.98 9.65 0.52
CA CYS A 275 -3.79 8.71 1.62
C CYS A 275 -4.85 8.86 2.72
N LEU A 276 -5.22 10.11 3.07
CA LEU A 276 -6.25 10.38 4.08
C LEU A 276 -7.62 9.82 3.68
N CYS A 277 -8.04 10.05 2.43
CA CYS A 277 -9.31 9.55 1.89
C CYS A 277 -9.32 8.02 1.81
N CYS A 278 -8.24 7.38 1.35
CA CYS A 278 -8.12 5.93 1.32
C CYS A 278 -8.23 5.32 2.72
N ASN A 279 -7.53 5.89 3.71
CA ASN A 279 -7.57 5.43 5.10
C ASN A 279 -8.96 5.59 5.72
N LEU A 280 -9.61 6.74 5.52
CA LEU A 280 -10.97 6.97 6.00
C LEU A 280 -11.96 6.01 5.33
N LEU A 281 -11.92 5.89 4.00
CA LEU A 281 -12.84 5.05 3.24
C LEU A 281 -12.69 3.58 3.62
N ALA A 282 -11.47 3.07 3.71
CA ALA A 282 -11.19 1.71 4.16
C ALA A 282 -11.78 1.41 5.54
N SER A 283 -11.61 2.34 6.49
CA SER A 283 -12.10 2.19 7.87
C SER A 283 -13.62 2.23 7.95
N VAL A 284 -14.24 3.13 7.18
CA VAL A 284 -15.70 3.25 7.07
C VAL A 284 -16.30 1.99 6.43
N LEU A 285 -15.70 1.49 5.34
CA LEU A 285 -16.15 0.27 4.66
C LEU A 285 -16.03 -0.95 5.58
N ALA A 286 -14.93 -1.08 6.33
CA ALA A 286 -14.79 -2.14 7.33
C ALA A 286 -15.90 -2.07 8.39
N GLY A 287 -16.19 -0.87 8.91
CA GLY A 287 -17.27 -0.67 9.88
C GLY A 287 -18.66 -1.01 9.32
N PHE A 288 -18.95 -0.59 8.08
CA PHE A 288 -20.20 -0.97 7.40
C PHE A 288 -20.33 -2.48 7.25
N THR A 289 -19.26 -3.17 6.88
CA THR A 289 -19.27 -4.64 6.76
C THR A 289 -19.55 -5.32 8.09
N TYR A 290 -19.00 -4.82 9.19
CA TYR A 290 -19.33 -5.34 10.53
C TYR A 290 -20.81 -5.16 10.88
N GLN A 291 -21.40 -3.98 10.59
CA GLN A 291 -22.82 -3.75 10.86
C GLN A 291 -23.72 -4.60 9.96
N LEU A 292 -23.40 -4.71 8.67
CA LEU A 292 -24.13 -5.57 7.73
C LEU A 292 -24.07 -7.05 8.15
N SER A 293 -22.90 -7.50 8.64
CA SER A 293 -22.74 -8.86 9.14
C SER A 293 -23.61 -9.17 10.37
N ARG A 294 -23.94 -8.16 11.18
CA ARG A 294 -24.82 -8.34 12.35
C ARG A 294 -26.29 -8.47 11.97
N ILE A 295 -26.70 -7.77 10.92
CA ILE A 295 -28.11 -7.70 10.50
C ILE A 295 -28.48 -8.89 9.61
N SER A 296 -27.54 -9.37 8.81
CA SER A 296 -27.78 -10.46 7.88
C SER A 296 -27.54 -11.82 8.56
N GLN A 297 -28.51 -12.73 8.51
CA GLN A 297 -28.29 -14.14 8.87
C GLN A 297 -27.46 -14.80 7.77
N ILE A 298 -26.15 -14.89 7.99
CA ILE A 298 -25.19 -15.18 6.92
C ILE A 298 -24.80 -16.67 6.87
N GLY A 299 -24.87 -17.27 5.68
CA GLY A 299 -24.24 -18.56 5.35
C GLY A 299 -22.73 -18.47 5.08
N VAL A 300 -22.03 -19.61 5.06
CA VAL A 300 -20.55 -19.72 5.02
C VAL A 300 -19.86 -18.88 3.93
N THR A 301 -20.40 -18.82 2.71
CA THR A 301 -19.81 -18.06 1.59
C THR A 301 -19.85 -16.55 1.80
N ASN A 302 -20.95 -16.04 2.35
CA ASN A 302 -21.11 -14.63 2.67
C ASN A 302 -20.22 -14.22 3.87
N ASN A 303 -19.92 -15.18 4.76
CA ASN A 303 -18.98 -14.99 5.87
C ASN A 303 -17.52 -14.89 5.39
N LEU A 304 -17.09 -15.76 4.47
CA LEU A 304 -15.74 -15.65 3.88
C LEU A 304 -15.58 -14.35 3.08
N LEU A 305 -16.61 -13.97 2.31
CA LEU A 305 -16.60 -12.72 1.56
C LEU A 305 -16.46 -11.51 2.47
N ALA A 306 -17.23 -11.45 3.56
CA ALA A 306 -17.13 -10.38 4.54
C ALA A 306 -15.75 -10.35 5.21
N LEU A 307 -15.19 -11.52 5.55
CA LEU A 307 -13.85 -11.65 6.13
C LEU A 307 -12.80 -11.01 5.22
N LYS A 308 -12.70 -11.49 3.97
CA LYS A 308 -11.69 -11.01 3.01
C LYS A 308 -11.96 -9.61 2.49
N PHE A 309 -13.21 -9.17 2.51
CA PHE A 309 -13.52 -7.77 2.25
C PHE A 309 -12.92 -6.86 3.34
N VAL A 310 -12.98 -7.27 4.62
CA VAL A 310 -12.39 -6.46 5.68
C VAL A 310 -10.87 -6.61 5.73
N SER A 311 -10.34 -7.83 5.74
CA SER A 311 -8.91 -8.07 5.91
C SER A 311 -8.11 -7.69 4.66
N SER A 312 -8.48 -8.23 3.49
CA SER A 312 -7.74 -8.05 2.24
C SER A 312 -8.16 -6.77 1.51
N PHE A 313 -9.46 -6.55 1.24
CA PHE A 313 -9.90 -5.37 0.47
C PHE A 313 -9.72 -4.05 1.26
N CYS A 314 -10.30 -3.94 2.46
CA CYS A 314 -10.17 -2.71 3.26
C CYS A 314 -8.73 -2.54 3.79
N GLY A 315 -7.98 -3.63 4.00
CA GLY A 315 -6.57 -3.54 4.31
C GLY A 315 -5.78 -2.90 3.17
N SER A 316 -5.88 -3.48 1.98
CA SER A 316 -5.15 -3.04 0.79
C SER A 316 -5.61 -1.70 0.20
N LEU A 317 -6.87 -1.32 0.44
CA LEU A 317 -7.41 -0.02 0.05
C LEU A 317 -6.78 1.09 0.88
N SER A 318 -6.43 0.78 2.13
CA SER A 318 -5.79 1.72 3.03
C SER A 318 -4.34 1.98 2.64
N ALA A 319 -3.84 3.16 2.96
CA ALA A 319 -2.50 3.62 2.62
C ALA A 319 -1.70 3.92 3.91
N PHE A 320 -1.59 2.96 4.83
CA PHE A 320 -0.86 3.14 6.09
C PHE A 320 0.61 3.53 5.83
N SER A 321 1.35 2.72 5.06
CA SER A 321 2.75 3.03 4.72
C SER A 321 2.88 4.36 3.99
N GLY A 322 1.96 4.66 3.06
CA GLY A 322 1.92 5.93 2.34
C GLY A 322 1.80 7.13 3.29
N ALA A 323 0.87 7.07 4.24
CA ALA A 323 0.67 8.10 5.27
C ALA A 323 1.92 8.28 6.15
N VAL A 324 2.51 7.19 6.64
CA VAL A 324 3.75 7.24 7.43
C VAL A 324 4.91 7.84 6.64
N SER A 325 5.04 7.45 5.37
CA SER A 325 6.11 7.91 4.47
C SER A 325 6.01 9.41 4.19
N ILE A 326 4.82 9.94 3.89
CA ILE A 326 4.66 11.39 3.65
C ILE A 326 4.95 12.22 4.91
N ILE A 327 4.46 11.77 6.08
CA ILE A 327 4.73 12.44 7.37
C ILE A 327 6.25 12.48 7.62
N SER A 328 6.91 11.33 7.48
CA SER A 328 8.34 11.18 7.75
C SER A 328 9.19 11.99 6.76
N ARG A 329 8.86 11.94 5.47
CA ARG A 329 9.61 12.68 4.43
C ARG A 329 9.44 14.19 4.57
N LEU A 330 8.24 14.70 4.87
CA LEU A 330 8.03 16.12 5.15
C LEU A 330 8.82 16.58 6.39
N TRP A 331 8.83 15.76 7.44
CA TRP A 331 9.61 16.03 8.64
C TRP A 331 11.11 16.13 8.34
N LEU A 332 11.65 15.15 7.62
CA LEU A 332 13.06 15.10 7.24
C LEU A 332 13.45 16.21 6.26
N ALA A 333 12.55 16.65 5.38
CA ALA A 333 12.76 17.79 4.50
C ALA A 333 12.70 19.16 5.21
N GLY A 334 12.39 19.18 6.52
CA GLY A 334 12.26 20.39 7.33
C GLY A 334 10.90 21.07 7.27
N ASN A 335 9.93 20.53 6.53
CA ASN A 335 8.55 21.03 6.46
C ASN A 335 7.71 20.45 7.61
N ARG A 336 8.10 20.81 8.85
CA ARG A 336 7.48 20.27 10.07
C ARG A 336 6.00 20.62 10.19
N HIS A 337 5.59 21.80 9.71
CA HIS A 337 4.20 22.23 9.77
C HIS A 337 3.30 21.28 8.96
N SER A 338 3.65 20.97 7.71
CA SER A 338 2.88 20.04 6.89
C SER A 338 2.94 18.61 7.45
N ALA A 339 4.09 18.18 7.98
CA ALA A 339 4.23 16.87 8.64
C ALA A 339 3.27 16.72 9.83
N MET A 340 3.20 17.73 10.71
CA MET A 340 2.31 17.72 11.88
C MET A 340 0.83 17.74 11.49
N TRP A 341 0.46 18.46 10.42
CA TRP A 341 -0.92 18.44 9.91
C TRP A 341 -1.31 17.07 9.37
N ASN A 342 -0.45 16.44 8.56
CA ASN A 342 -0.72 15.08 8.08
C ASN A 342 -0.82 14.08 9.25
N LEU A 343 0.09 14.16 10.23
CA LEU A 343 0.04 13.33 11.43
C LEU A 343 -1.27 13.54 12.19
N SER A 344 -1.66 14.79 12.43
CA SER A 344 -2.86 15.13 13.20
C SER A 344 -4.13 14.65 12.51
N LEU A 345 -4.22 14.80 11.17
CA LEU A 345 -5.37 14.36 10.39
C LEU A 345 -5.49 12.84 10.34
N GLN A 346 -4.38 12.12 10.19
CA GLN A 346 -4.39 10.67 10.24
C GLN A 346 -4.83 10.20 11.64
N LEU A 347 -4.21 10.73 12.71
CA LEU A 347 -4.64 10.45 14.08
C LEU A 347 -6.13 10.73 14.29
N LEU A 348 -6.64 11.87 13.81
CA LEU A 348 -8.06 12.21 13.90
C LEU A 348 -8.94 11.18 13.20
N VAL A 349 -8.62 10.78 11.96
CA VAL A 349 -9.35 9.72 11.24
C VAL A 349 -9.31 8.42 12.04
N GLY A 350 -8.14 8.05 12.57
CA GLY A 350 -7.99 6.89 13.45
C GLY A 350 -8.97 6.92 14.61
N LEU A 351 -8.88 7.97 15.42
CA LEU A 351 -9.67 8.16 16.65
C LEU A 351 -11.18 8.25 16.38
N VAL A 352 -11.60 8.92 15.31
CA VAL A 352 -13.02 9.03 14.94
C VAL A 352 -13.57 7.68 14.48
N CYS A 353 -12.76 6.82 13.84
CA CYS A 353 -13.20 5.53 13.35
C CYS A 353 -13.17 4.40 14.41
N VAL A 354 -12.39 4.54 15.49
CA VAL A 354 -12.32 3.53 16.59
C VAL A 354 -13.71 3.08 17.08
N PRO A 355 -14.65 3.98 17.41
CA PRO A 355 -15.96 3.57 17.93
C PRO A 355 -16.84 2.82 16.92
N TYR A 356 -16.62 3.00 15.62
CA TYR A 356 -17.42 2.35 14.57
C TYR A 356 -16.96 0.94 14.26
N LEU A 357 -15.69 0.66 14.51
CA LEU A 357 -15.09 -0.69 14.43
C LEU A 357 -15.17 -1.42 15.78
N TYR A 358 -15.79 -0.80 16.77
CA TYR A 358 -15.99 -1.35 18.10
C TYR A 358 -16.94 -2.56 18.06
N LYS A 359 -16.39 -3.74 18.32
CA LYS A 359 -17.14 -4.99 18.44
C LYS A 359 -17.79 -5.05 19.83
N HIS A 360 -18.92 -4.37 20.01
CA HIS A 360 -19.74 -4.62 21.21
C HIS A 360 -20.33 -6.02 21.09
N ASP A 361 -19.99 -6.93 22.00
CA ASP A 361 -20.87 -8.06 22.31
C ASP A 361 -22.15 -7.47 22.88
N ALA A 362 -23.26 -7.66 22.18
CA ALA A 362 -24.57 -7.43 22.74
C ALA A 362 -24.77 -8.51 23.82
N THR A 363 -24.59 -8.12 25.07
CA THR A 363 -25.02 -8.91 26.23
C THR A 363 -26.50 -9.19 26.20
#